data_AF-H2KUE1-F1
#
_entry.id   AF-H2KUE1-F1
#
_cell.length_a   1.000
_cell.length_b   1.000
_cell.length_c   1.000
_cell.angle_alpha   90.00
_cell.angle_beta   90.00
_cell.angle_gamma   90.00
#
_symmetry.space_group_name_H-M   'P 1'
#
loop_
_entity.id
_entity.type
_entity.pdbx_description
1 polymer ?
#
loop_
_entity_poly.entity_id
_entity_poly.type
_entity_poly.pdbx_seq_one_letter_code
_entity_poly.pdbx_strand_id
1 'polypeptide(L)'
;MANRKKPLVELFVKAATTDKREKGACLIGQQWFMTLYNLVEQGLIDLRFTPMSLELPPHNYVRLNAARHLPIAWIESGYIHGKDQSGQIITSTDGLEVLMEKLGSPNLDPQVEPADVLRAEEVFEDLYINLMNFIRNNNYKPLLNTLSKLDSYLAQKAHPYLLGERLTYPDCQLMPKLQHVRVAGRAYKDFDIPEDLIYLWAYIGRMYHTKAFTCSCPSDRDILVHYAEKDPLPRSIRLSLLGPEFLCELPATLAKSSIVNAMRRFSVMIIDVFKATAHNCTMLALLRHLEQTFGKELASYKPADLMDCVDDVNSDVVVHVLCDVKKALHFGGKRHLL
;
A
#
# COMPACT_ATOMS: atom_id res chain seq x y z
N MET A 1 -25.06 25.32 -16.89
CA MET A 1 -24.67 23.90 -16.95
C MET A 1 -24.97 23.29 -15.60
N ALA A 2 -25.85 22.29 -15.51
CA ALA A 2 -26.22 21.70 -14.22
C ALA A 2 -24.96 21.15 -13.55
N ASN A 3 -24.64 21.65 -12.36
CA ASN A 3 -23.53 21.19 -11.52
C ASN A 3 -23.85 19.75 -11.07
N ARG A 4 -23.56 18.76 -11.93
CA ARG A 4 -23.92 17.35 -11.66
C ARG A 4 -22.95 16.82 -10.61
N LYS A 5 -23.43 16.80 -9.37
CA LYS A 5 -22.73 16.32 -8.18
C LYS A 5 -22.32 14.85 -8.39
N LYS A 6 -21.03 14.54 -8.22
CA LYS A 6 -20.50 13.17 -8.20
C LYS A 6 -21.19 12.34 -7.10
N PRO A 7 -21.27 11.00 -7.24
CA PRO A 7 -21.98 10.16 -6.29
C PRO A 7 -21.35 10.23 -4.90
N LEU A 8 -22.18 10.43 -3.88
CA LEU A 8 -21.83 10.25 -2.47
C LEU A 8 -22.12 8.80 -2.10
N VAL A 9 -21.06 8.03 -1.91
CA VAL A 9 -21.11 6.64 -1.47
C VAL A 9 -20.91 6.62 0.04
N GLU A 10 -21.76 5.90 0.76
CA GLU A 10 -21.53 5.61 2.17
C GLU A 10 -21.19 4.13 2.34
N LEU A 11 -20.06 3.87 2.98
CA LEU A 11 -19.54 2.54 3.30
C LEU A 11 -19.77 2.22 4.78
N PHE A 12 -20.35 1.06 5.04
CA PHE A 12 -20.46 0.47 6.37
C PHE A 12 -19.52 -0.73 6.48
N VAL A 13 -18.68 -0.72 7.51
CA VAL A 13 -17.81 -1.86 7.86
C VAL A 13 -18.00 -2.24 9.32
N LYS A 14 -17.61 -3.46 9.70
CA LYS A 14 -17.64 -3.89 11.11
C LYS A 14 -16.79 -2.92 11.93
N ALA A 15 -17.37 -2.34 12.97
CA ALA A 15 -16.65 -1.50 13.91
C ALA A 15 -15.65 -2.33 14.71
N ALA A 16 -14.59 -1.68 15.20
CA ALA A 16 -13.65 -2.31 16.11
C ALA A 16 -14.34 -2.71 17.42
N THR A 17 -13.91 -3.83 17.98
CA THR A 17 -14.44 -4.33 19.26
C THR A 17 -13.96 -3.46 20.42
N THR A 18 -12.76 -2.86 20.31
CA THR A 18 -12.18 -2.03 21.37
C THR A 18 -12.69 -0.59 21.37
N ASP A 19 -13.00 -0.03 20.21
CA ASP A 19 -13.68 1.26 20.05
C ASP A 19 -14.69 1.20 18.89
N LYS A 20 -15.98 1.29 19.20
CA LYS A 20 -17.06 1.19 18.21
C LYS A 20 -17.10 2.37 17.22
N ARG A 21 -16.30 3.41 17.45
CA ARG A 21 -16.12 4.55 16.52
C ARG A 21 -15.02 4.31 15.50
N GLU A 22 -14.24 3.25 15.67
CA GLU A 22 -13.14 2.89 14.79
C GLU A 22 -13.49 1.71 13.89
N LYS A 23 -12.72 1.56 12.83
CA LYS A 23 -12.82 0.47 11.85
C LYS A 23 -12.27 -0.83 12.43
N GLY A 24 -13.02 -1.93 12.29
CA GLY A 24 -12.59 -3.25 12.71
C GLY A 24 -11.67 -3.93 11.69
N ALA A 25 -11.04 -5.04 12.09
CA ALA A 25 -10.03 -5.73 11.30
C ALA A 25 -10.56 -6.75 10.28
N CYS A 26 -11.72 -6.49 9.68
CA CYS A 26 -12.22 -7.34 8.60
C CYS A 26 -11.43 -7.08 7.31
N LEU A 27 -10.76 -8.09 6.77
CA LEU A 27 -9.96 -7.98 5.53
C LEU A 27 -10.78 -7.41 4.36
N ILE A 28 -11.98 -7.97 4.10
CA ILE A 28 -12.86 -7.51 3.01
C ILE A 28 -13.36 -6.08 3.29
N GLY A 29 -13.62 -5.75 4.56
CA GLY A 29 -14.00 -4.38 4.96
C GLY A 29 -12.89 -3.37 4.67
N GLN A 30 -11.64 -3.71 4.98
CA GLN A 30 -10.48 -2.86 4.66
C GLN A 30 -10.28 -2.76 3.14
N GLN A 31 -10.37 -3.87 2.41
CA GLN A 31 -10.30 -3.89 0.94
C GLN A 31 -11.31 -2.91 0.33
N TRP A 32 -12.58 -2.97 0.73
CA TRP A 32 -13.62 -2.07 0.23
C TRP A 32 -13.33 -0.61 0.54
N PHE A 33 -12.84 -0.33 1.76
CA PHE A 33 -12.44 1.02 2.12
C PHE A 33 -11.29 1.51 1.23
N MET A 34 -10.24 0.70 1.04
CA MET A 34 -9.13 1.06 0.16
C MET A 34 -9.60 1.35 -1.27
N THR A 35 -10.48 0.50 -1.82
CA THR A 35 -11.04 0.67 -3.17
C THR A 35 -11.82 1.98 -3.29
N LEU A 36 -12.79 2.21 -2.39
CA LEU A 36 -13.61 3.42 -2.42
C LEU A 36 -12.78 4.68 -2.12
N TYR A 37 -11.78 4.60 -1.23
CA TYR A 37 -10.86 5.70 -0.97
C TYR A 37 -10.07 6.06 -2.23
N ASN A 38 -9.59 5.08 -3.00
CA ASN A 38 -8.88 5.35 -4.25
C ASN A 38 -9.79 6.05 -5.27
N LEU A 39 -11.06 5.65 -5.38
CA LEU A 39 -12.04 6.33 -6.23
C LEU A 39 -12.30 7.79 -5.80
N VAL A 40 -12.17 8.12 -4.51
CA VAL A 40 -12.18 9.51 -4.02
C VAL A 40 -10.96 10.27 -4.51
N GLU A 41 -9.76 9.69 -4.41
CA GLU A 41 -8.51 10.32 -4.88
C GLU A 41 -8.53 10.53 -6.40
N GLN A 42 -9.22 9.67 -7.17
CA GLN A 42 -9.47 9.87 -8.60
C GLN A 42 -10.56 10.92 -8.90
N GLY A 43 -11.23 11.46 -7.88
CA GLY A 43 -12.30 12.45 -8.03
C GLY A 43 -13.64 11.88 -8.51
N LEU A 44 -13.80 10.56 -8.52
CA LEU A 44 -14.97 9.88 -9.09
C LEU A 44 -16.16 9.84 -8.13
N ILE A 45 -15.90 9.77 -6.81
CA ILE A 45 -16.94 9.71 -5.78
C ILE A 45 -16.63 10.66 -4.60
N ASP A 46 -17.62 10.93 -3.76
CA ASP A 46 -17.42 11.30 -2.36
C ASP A 46 -17.66 10.07 -1.48
N LEU A 47 -16.93 9.94 -0.38
CA LEU A 47 -17.05 8.81 0.53
C LEU A 47 -17.43 9.26 1.94
N ARG A 48 -18.52 8.70 2.47
CA ARG A 48 -18.78 8.67 3.91
C ARG A 48 -18.43 7.29 4.44
N PHE A 49 -17.70 7.26 5.54
CA PHE A 49 -17.32 6.02 6.21
C PHE A 49 -18.05 5.93 7.56
N THR A 50 -18.74 4.81 7.78
CA THR A 50 -19.56 4.60 8.98
C THR A 50 -19.24 3.23 9.60
N PRO A 51 -18.45 3.20 10.68
CA PRO A 51 -18.29 2.01 11.51
C PRO A 51 -19.64 1.52 12.02
N MET A 52 -19.89 0.22 11.86
CA MET A 52 -21.17 -0.40 12.20
C MET A 52 -20.99 -1.41 13.33
N SER A 53 -21.75 -1.23 14.41
CA SER A 53 -21.93 -2.21 15.49
C SER A 53 -23.37 -2.70 15.52
N LEU A 54 -23.57 -4.02 15.65
CA LEU A 54 -24.90 -4.63 15.72
C LEU A 54 -25.65 -4.28 17.01
N GLU A 55 -24.96 -3.82 18.05
CA GLU A 55 -25.59 -3.41 19.32
C GLU A 55 -26.31 -2.06 19.18
N LEU A 56 -25.78 -1.16 18.34
CA LEU A 56 -26.36 0.15 18.09
C LEU A 56 -26.22 0.52 16.61
N PRO A 57 -26.99 -0.14 15.73
CA PRO A 57 -26.88 0.08 14.29
C PRO A 57 -27.38 1.49 13.92
N PRO A 58 -26.63 2.24 13.10
CA PRO A 58 -27.09 3.53 12.57
C PRO A 58 -28.40 3.44 11.79
N HIS A 59 -29.25 4.47 11.84
CA HIS A 59 -30.57 4.46 11.21
C HIS A 59 -30.50 4.28 9.68
N ASN A 60 -29.51 4.89 9.03
CA ASN A 60 -29.23 4.70 7.61
C ASN A 60 -28.86 3.24 7.27
N TYR A 61 -28.11 2.54 8.13
CA TYR A 61 -27.84 1.10 7.95
C TYR A 61 -29.12 0.26 8.07
N VAL A 62 -29.95 0.53 9.09
CA VAL A 62 -31.22 -0.21 9.32
C VAL A 62 -32.14 -0.10 8.10
N ARG A 63 -32.22 1.09 7.48
CA ARG A 63 -33.04 1.34 6.29
C ARG A 63 -32.63 0.53 5.06
N LEU A 64 -31.37 0.09 4.98
CA LEU A 64 -30.91 -0.74 3.87
C LEU A 64 -31.45 -2.16 3.93
N ASN A 65 -32.06 -2.57 5.05
CA ASN A 65 -32.50 -3.95 5.30
C ASN A 65 -31.38 -4.96 5.00
N ALA A 66 -30.15 -4.63 5.38
CA ALA A 66 -28.93 -5.31 4.97
C ALA A 66 -28.74 -6.71 5.58
N ALA A 67 -29.72 -7.27 6.30
CA ALA A 67 -29.65 -8.59 6.95
C ALA A 67 -28.34 -8.86 7.74
N ARG A 68 -27.77 -7.83 8.36
CA ARG A 68 -26.47 -7.87 9.08
C ARG A 68 -25.23 -8.08 8.20
N HIS A 69 -25.35 -7.99 6.88
CA HIS A 69 -24.22 -8.07 5.95
C HIS A 69 -23.30 -6.86 6.11
N LEU A 70 -21.99 -7.15 6.12
CA LEU A 70 -20.88 -6.21 6.13
C LEU A 70 -19.69 -6.84 5.38
N PRO A 71 -18.88 -6.05 4.65
CA PRO A 71 -19.13 -4.66 4.32
C PRO A 71 -20.37 -4.50 3.42
N ILE A 72 -20.97 -3.32 3.46
CA ILE A 72 -22.04 -2.92 2.55
C ILE A 72 -21.88 -1.44 2.24
N ALA A 73 -22.15 -1.04 1.02
CA ALA A 73 -22.15 0.36 0.62
C ALA A 73 -23.45 0.72 -0.08
N TRP A 74 -23.75 2.00 -0.15
CA TRP A 74 -24.84 2.51 -0.97
C TRP A 74 -24.51 3.88 -1.52
N ILE A 75 -25.11 4.22 -2.66
CA ILE A 75 -25.04 5.56 -3.23
C ILE A 75 -26.17 6.37 -2.60
N GLU A 76 -25.84 7.24 -1.66
CA GLU A 76 -26.83 8.09 -0.98
C GLU A 76 -27.42 9.11 -1.94
N SER A 77 -26.57 9.71 -2.79
CA SER A 77 -26.98 10.70 -3.78
C SER A 77 -25.99 10.82 -4.93
N GLY A 78 -26.42 11.38 -6.06
CA GLY A 78 -25.52 11.83 -7.14
C GLY A 78 -25.64 11.03 -8.43
N TYR A 79 -24.82 11.40 -9.41
CA TYR A 79 -25.00 10.97 -10.80
C TYR A 79 -23.76 10.25 -11.34
N ILE A 80 -24.00 9.17 -12.08
CA ILE A 80 -22.99 8.52 -12.91
C ILE A 80 -23.45 8.58 -14.36
N HIS A 81 -22.60 9.12 -15.26
CA HIS A 81 -22.93 9.34 -16.67
C HIS A 81 -24.29 10.05 -16.90
N GLY A 82 -24.64 10.99 -16.01
CA GLY A 82 -25.89 11.75 -16.09
C GLY A 82 -27.16 11.01 -15.64
N LYS A 83 -27.05 9.75 -15.20
CA LYS A 83 -28.14 8.99 -14.58
C LYS A 83 -28.05 9.10 -13.07
N ASP A 84 -29.17 9.37 -12.42
CA ASP A 84 -29.27 9.35 -10.96
C ASP A 84 -29.01 7.92 -10.48
N GLN A 85 -28.12 7.74 -9.51
CA GLN A 85 -27.81 6.45 -8.90
C GLN A 85 -28.19 6.40 -7.40
N SER A 86 -28.88 7.42 -6.90
CA SER A 86 -29.33 7.50 -5.51
C SER A 86 -30.15 6.26 -5.12
N GLY A 87 -29.83 5.67 -3.97
CA GLY A 87 -30.46 4.46 -3.44
C GLY A 87 -29.87 3.14 -3.96
N GLN A 88 -28.91 3.15 -4.89
CA GLN A 88 -28.25 1.91 -5.32
C GLN A 88 -27.45 1.30 -4.17
N ILE A 89 -27.73 0.04 -3.84
CA ILE A 89 -27.05 -0.72 -2.79
C ILE A 89 -25.98 -1.63 -3.41
N ILE A 90 -24.84 -1.74 -2.74
CA ILE A 90 -23.69 -2.57 -3.11
C ILE A 90 -23.43 -3.54 -1.96
N THR A 91 -23.76 -4.80 -2.17
CA THR A 91 -23.77 -5.85 -1.14
C THR A 91 -22.69 -6.91 -1.32
N SER A 92 -21.96 -6.90 -2.44
CA SER A 92 -20.95 -7.89 -2.78
C SER A 92 -19.75 -7.26 -3.49
N THR A 93 -18.65 -8.01 -3.53
CA THR A 93 -17.45 -7.68 -4.30
C THR A 93 -17.78 -7.44 -5.77
N ASP A 94 -18.56 -8.32 -6.39
CA ASP A 94 -19.02 -8.14 -7.78
C ASP A 94 -19.80 -6.83 -7.96
N GLY A 95 -20.61 -6.44 -6.97
CA GLY A 95 -21.32 -5.16 -6.98
C GLY A 95 -20.38 -3.95 -6.91
N LEU A 96 -19.26 -4.07 -6.17
CA LEU A 96 -18.22 -3.05 -6.10
C LEU A 96 -17.44 -2.95 -7.43
N GLU A 97 -17.17 -4.08 -8.08
CA GLU A 97 -16.57 -4.15 -9.41
C GLU A 97 -17.46 -3.50 -10.47
N VAL A 98 -18.77 -3.81 -10.47
CA VAL A 98 -19.75 -3.14 -11.33
C VAL A 98 -19.79 -1.63 -11.08
N LEU A 99 -19.63 -1.16 -9.83
CA LEU A 99 -19.51 0.27 -9.55
C LEU A 99 -18.25 0.86 -10.21
N MET A 100 -17.10 0.21 -10.06
CA MET A 100 -15.83 0.65 -10.68
C MET A 100 -15.95 0.74 -12.21
N GLU A 101 -16.55 -0.26 -12.85
CA GLU A 101 -16.84 -0.25 -14.29
C GLU A 101 -17.74 0.92 -14.68
N LYS A 102 -18.85 1.12 -13.95
CA LYS A 102 -19.78 2.24 -14.18
C LYS A 102 -19.12 3.60 -14.02
N LEU A 103 -18.08 3.72 -13.19
CA LEU A 103 -17.32 4.95 -13.00
C LEU A 103 -16.21 5.15 -14.04
N GLY A 104 -16.03 4.19 -14.95
CA GLY A 104 -14.97 4.22 -15.96
C GLY A 104 -13.58 3.91 -15.42
N SER A 105 -13.49 3.23 -14.28
CA SER A 105 -12.23 2.87 -13.63
C SER A 105 -12.24 1.40 -13.15
N PRO A 106 -12.43 0.42 -14.06
CA PRO A 106 -12.34 -1.00 -13.71
C PRO A 106 -10.99 -1.30 -13.05
N ASN A 107 -10.99 -2.15 -12.01
CA ASN A 107 -9.80 -2.50 -11.23
C ASN A 107 -8.97 -1.32 -10.68
N LEU A 108 -9.60 -0.13 -10.55
CA LEU A 108 -8.97 1.15 -10.20
C LEU A 108 -7.98 1.69 -11.26
N ASP A 109 -7.78 0.99 -12.36
CA ASP A 109 -6.94 1.44 -13.46
C ASP A 109 -7.48 0.89 -14.81
N PRO A 110 -8.09 1.73 -15.67
CA PRO A 110 -8.61 1.27 -16.96
C PRO A 110 -7.54 0.79 -17.94
N GLN A 111 -6.25 0.94 -17.63
CA GLN A 111 -5.14 0.45 -18.46
C GLN A 111 -4.66 -0.95 -18.08
N VAL A 112 -5.14 -1.52 -16.95
CA VAL A 112 -4.72 -2.88 -16.58
C VAL A 112 -5.59 -3.93 -17.27
N GLU A 113 -4.93 -4.94 -17.82
CA GLU A 113 -5.59 -6.04 -18.50
C GLU A 113 -6.22 -7.00 -17.48
N PRO A 114 -7.47 -7.48 -17.70
CA PRO A 114 -8.13 -8.41 -16.78
C PRO A 114 -7.32 -9.70 -16.52
N ALA A 115 -6.59 -10.18 -17.53
CA ALA A 115 -5.72 -11.36 -17.37
C ALA A 115 -4.55 -11.10 -16.41
N ASP A 116 -4.04 -9.87 -16.35
CA ASP A 116 -2.96 -9.50 -15.43
C ASP A 116 -3.47 -9.39 -13.99
N VAL A 117 -4.69 -8.89 -13.82
CA VAL A 117 -5.42 -8.86 -12.54
C VAL A 117 -5.57 -10.27 -11.98
N LEU A 118 -6.12 -11.20 -12.77
CA LEU A 118 -6.30 -12.58 -12.35
C LEU A 118 -4.96 -13.24 -11.96
N ARG A 119 -3.92 -13.07 -12.78
CA ARG A 119 -2.58 -13.59 -12.48
C ARG A 119 -1.99 -13.02 -11.18
N ALA A 120 -2.25 -11.75 -10.89
CA ALA A 120 -1.81 -11.15 -9.63
C ALA A 120 -2.54 -11.78 -8.43
N GLU A 121 -3.86 -11.95 -8.52
CA GLU A 121 -4.68 -12.54 -7.44
C GLU A 121 -4.28 -13.99 -7.14
N GLU A 122 -4.05 -14.80 -8.17
CA GLU A 122 -3.56 -16.20 -8.05
C GLU A 122 -2.20 -16.31 -7.32
N VAL A 123 -1.41 -15.24 -7.28
CA VAL A 123 -0.11 -15.26 -6.58
C VAL A 123 -0.29 -15.27 -5.06
N PHE A 124 -1.34 -14.63 -4.55
CA PHE A 124 -1.53 -14.42 -3.10
C PHE A 124 -2.88 -14.90 -2.56
N GLU A 125 -3.72 -15.56 -3.37
CA GLU A 125 -5.04 -16.06 -2.95
C GLU A 125 -4.97 -16.89 -1.66
N ASP A 126 -3.97 -17.78 -1.56
CA ASP A 126 -3.76 -18.68 -0.44
C ASP A 126 -3.08 -18.03 0.79
N LEU A 127 -2.69 -16.76 0.71
CA LEU A 127 -1.88 -16.12 1.76
C LEU A 127 -2.55 -16.18 3.14
N TYR A 128 -3.86 -15.88 3.19
CA TYR A 128 -4.61 -15.88 4.44
C TYR A 128 -4.84 -17.31 4.98
N ILE A 129 -5.22 -18.26 4.12
CA ILE A 129 -5.44 -19.66 4.58
C ILE A 129 -4.13 -20.28 5.06
N ASN A 130 -3.01 -19.96 4.41
CA ASN A 130 -1.69 -20.42 4.83
C ASN A 130 -1.23 -19.77 6.14
N LEU A 131 -1.54 -18.50 6.38
CA LEU A 131 -1.36 -17.86 7.70
C LEU A 131 -2.16 -18.61 8.77
N MET A 132 -3.44 -18.92 8.53
CA MET A 132 -4.28 -19.63 9.50
C MET A 132 -3.78 -21.05 9.77
N ASN A 133 -3.36 -21.77 8.72
CA ASN A 133 -2.75 -23.08 8.85
C ASN A 133 -1.45 -23.04 9.67
N PHE A 134 -0.65 -21.99 9.51
CA PHE A 134 0.53 -21.81 10.34
C PHE A 134 0.16 -21.54 11.81
N ILE A 135 -0.75 -20.60 12.08
CA ILE A 135 -1.19 -20.25 13.44
C ILE A 135 -1.72 -21.48 14.18
N ARG A 136 -2.63 -22.24 13.54
CA ARG A 136 -3.34 -23.35 14.19
C ARG A 136 -2.56 -24.67 14.21
N ASN A 137 -1.89 -24.99 13.10
CA ASN A 137 -1.31 -26.32 12.88
C ASN A 137 0.24 -26.30 12.86
N ASN A 138 0.85 -25.15 13.11
CA ASN A 138 2.30 -24.96 13.06
C ASN A 138 2.94 -25.30 11.70
N ASN A 139 2.15 -25.27 10.62
CA ASN A 139 2.61 -25.57 9.27
C ASN A 139 2.97 -24.28 8.52
N TYR A 140 4.22 -23.82 8.67
CA TYR A 140 4.68 -22.55 8.11
C TYR A 140 5.13 -22.63 6.64
N LYS A 141 5.44 -23.83 6.12
CA LYS A 141 6.00 -24.00 4.77
C LYS A 141 5.09 -23.43 3.66
N PRO A 142 3.76 -23.68 3.65
CA PRO A 142 2.88 -23.10 2.64
C PRO A 142 2.85 -21.56 2.68
N LEU A 143 2.91 -20.97 3.87
CA LEU A 143 2.98 -19.51 4.04
C LEU A 143 4.27 -18.97 3.43
N LEU A 144 5.42 -19.57 3.75
CA LEU A 144 6.71 -19.18 3.20
C LEU A 144 6.77 -19.33 1.67
N ASN A 145 6.22 -20.41 1.13
CA ASN A 145 6.13 -20.61 -0.32
C ASN A 145 5.27 -19.53 -1.00
N THR A 146 4.16 -19.13 -0.38
CA THR A 146 3.29 -18.06 -0.91
C THR A 146 4.01 -16.72 -0.88
N LEU A 147 4.70 -16.38 0.21
CA LEU A 147 5.49 -15.16 0.34
C LEU A 147 6.63 -15.12 -0.68
N SER A 148 7.32 -16.25 -0.90
CA SER A 148 8.41 -16.38 -1.88
C SER A 148 7.90 -16.27 -3.33
N LYS A 149 6.73 -16.86 -3.63
CA LYS A 149 6.04 -16.71 -4.92
C LYS A 149 5.70 -15.24 -5.18
N LEU A 150 5.19 -14.53 -4.16
CA LEU A 150 4.87 -13.12 -4.24
C LEU A 150 6.11 -12.24 -4.43
N ASP A 151 7.19 -12.49 -3.69
CA ASP A 151 8.46 -11.78 -3.89
C ASP A 151 9.00 -11.98 -5.31
N SER A 152 8.97 -13.23 -5.80
CA SER A 152 9.41 -13.56 -7.17
C SER A 152 8.54 -12.91 -8.25
N TYR A 153 7.24 -12.75 -7.98
CA TYR A 153 6.32 -12.04 -8.87
C TYR A 153 6.64 -10.54 -8.91
N LEU A 154 6.84 -9.92 -7.75
CA LEU A 154 7.24 -8.51 -7.63
C LEU A 154 8.62 -8.25 -8.25
N ALA A 155 9.56 -9.20 -8.15
CA ALA A 155 10.89 -9.09 -8.77
C ALA A 155 10.84 -8.94 -10.29
N GLN A 156 9.84 -9.55 -10.95
CA GLN A 156 9.65 -9.47 -12.39
C GLN A 156 9.04 -8.13 -12.85
N LYS A 157 8.45 -7.37 -11.92
CA LYS A 157 7.72 -6.15 -12.19
C LYS A 157 8.46 -4.98 -11.52
N ALA A 158 9.10 -4.12 -12.32
CA ALA A 158 9.85 -2.97 -11.79
C ALA A 158 8.93 -1.79 -11.38
N HIS A 159 7.83 -2.09 -10.69
CA HIS A 159 6.78 -1.13 -10.35
C HIS A 159 6.55 -1.03 -8.84
N PRO A 160 6.04 0.11 -8.33
CA PRO A 160 5.76 0.29 -6.91
C PRO A 160 4.55 -0.52 -6.42
N TYR A 161 3.59 -0.83 -7.28
CA TYR A 161 2.39 -1.65 -6.99
C TYR A 161 2.38 -2.94 -7.83
N LEU A 162 1.44 -3.85 -7.57
CA LEU A 162 1.40 -5.17 -8.21
C LEU A 162 1.38 -5.11 -9.74
N LEU A 163 0.61 -4.16 -10.29
CA LEU A 163 0.30 -4.10 -11.72
C LEU A 163 0.82 -2.82 -12.40
N GLY A 164 1.53 -1.95 -11.69
CA GLY A 164 2.05 -0.71 -12.29
C GLY A 164 2.36 0.40 -11.29
N GLU A 165 2.39 1.63 -11.81
CA GLU A 165 2.71 2.84 -11.04
C GLU A 165 1.58 3.30 -10.10
N ARG A 166 0.36 2.79 -10.31
CA ARG A 166 -0.85 3.16 -9.55
C ARG A 166 -1.36 2.00 -8.71
N LEU A 167 -2.00 2.33 -7.60
CA LEU A 167 -2.72 1.36 -6.78
C LEU A 167 -3.87 0.76 -7.59
N THR A 168 -3.94 -0.56 -7.64
CA THR A 168 -4.97 -1.33 -8.33
C THR A 168 -5.83 -2.14 -7.36
N TYR A 169 -6.88 -2.74 -7.86
CA TYR A 169 -7.79 -3.55 -7.04
C TYR A 169 -7.11 -4.75 -6.34
N PRO A 170 -6.21 -5.52 -6.98
CA PRO A 170 -5.42 -6.56 -6.29
C PRO A 170 -4.58 -6.03 -5.13
N ASP A 171 -4.06 -4.80 -5.21
CA ASP A 171 -3.32 -4.20 -4.09
C ASP A 171 -4.22 -3.99 -2.87
N CYS A 172 -5.48 -3.59 -3.09
CA CYS A 172 -6.48 -3.42 -2.05
C CYS A 172 -6.85 -4.75 -1.36
N GLN A 173 -6.62 -5.89 -2.03
CA GLN A 173 -6.80 -7.23 -1.45
C GLN A 173 -5.55 -7.72 -0.73
N LEU A 174 -4.37 -7.49 -1.30
CA LEU A 174 -3.10 -8.01 -0.79
C LEU A 174 -2.63 -7.27 0.47
N MET A 175 -2.67 -5.93 0.46
CA MET A 175 -2.12 -5.11 1.55
C MET A 175 -2.75 -5.43 2.92
N PRO A 176 -4.08 -5.57 3.07
CA PRO A 176 -4.69 -6.02 4.32
C PRO A 176 -4.17 -7.40 4.78
N LYS A 177 -4.04 -8.36 3.84
CA LYS A 177 -3.54 -9.71 4.15
C LYS A 177 -2.09 -9.67 4.66
N LEU A 178 -1.22 -8.86 4.04
CA LEU A 178 0.17 -8.70 4.47
C LEU A 178 0.26 -8.11 5.88
N GLN A 179 -0.53 -7.09 6.18
CA GLN A 179 -0.56 -6.52 7.54
C GLN A 179 -0.95 -7.56 8.59
N HIS A 180 -1.98 -8.35 8.27
CA HIS A 180 -2.43 -9.43 9.13
C HIS A 180 -1.36 -10.52 9.31
N VAL A 181 -0.62 -10.87 8.25
CA VAL A 181 0.52 -11.82 8.33
C VAL A 181 1.56 -11.30 9.32
N ARG A 182 1.93 -10.02 9.26
CA ARG A 182 2.93 -9.44 10.17
C ARG A 182 2.43 -9.40 11.62
N VAL A 183 1.24 -8.85 11.85
CA VAL A 183 0.71 -8.64 13.20
C VAL A 183 0.37 -9.97 13.88
N ALA A 184 -0.41 -10.82 13.22
CA ALA A 184 -0.80 -12.12 13.79
C ALA A 184 0.38 -13.11 13.80
N GLY A 185 1.25 -13.08 12.79
CA GLY A 185 2.45 -13.91 12.75
C GLY A 185 3.37 -13.65 13.94
N ARG A 186 3.66 -12.36 14.22
CA ARG A 186 4.49 -11.96 15.37
C ARG A 186 3.84 -12.38 16.68
N ALA A 187 2.55 -12.09 16.82
CA ALA A 187 1.83 -12.38 18.06
C ALA A 187 1.70 -13.87 18.39
N TYR A 188 1.29 -14.70 17.42
CA TYR A 188 1.02 -16.12 17.69
C TYR A 188 2.23 -17.02 17.58
N LYS A 189 3.24 -16.63 16.78
CA LYS A 189 4.33 -17.52 16.36
C LYS A 189 5.72 -16.89 16.40
N ASP A 190 5.85 -15.65 16.87
CA ASP A 190 7.11 -14.89 16.82
C ASP A 190 7.71 -14.87 15.39
N PHE A 191 6.82 -14.78 14.40
CA PHE A 191 7.16 -14.83 12.98
C PHE A 191 6.98 -13.45 12.33
N ASP A 192 7.91 -13.05 11.49
CA ASP A 192 7.72 -11.98 10.51
C ASP A 192 8.14 -12.45 9.12
N ILE A 193 7.81 -11.66 8.10
CA ILE A 193 8.21 -11.93 6.71
C ILE A 193 9.74 -11.98 6.62
N PRO A 194 10.34 -13.02 6.02
CA PRO A 194 11.80 -13.12 5.92
C PRO A 194 12.44 -11.89 5.26
N GLU A 195 13.56 -11.40 5.82
CA GLU A 195 14.23 -10.16 5.37
C GLU A 195 14.86 -10.26 3.98
N ASP A 196 15.12 -11.48 3.50
CA ASP A 196 15.66 -11.76 2.16
C ASP A 196 14.63 -11.61 1.04
N LEU A 197 13.33 -11.49 1.36
CA LEU A 197 12.26 -11.18 0.41
C LEU A 197 12.21 -9.67 0.10
N ILE A 198 13.28 -9.17 -0.53
CA ILE A 198 13.54 -7.73 -0.67
C ILE A 198 12.49 -6.99 -1.50
N TYR A 199 11.89 -7.63 -2.51
CA TYR A 199 10.89 -6.99 -3.38
C TYR A 199 9.55 -6.90 -2.67
N LEU A 200 9.20 -7.94 -1.92
CA LEU A 200 8.05 -7.93 -1.03
C LEU A 200 8.19 -6.85 0.05
N TRP A 201 9.36 -6.70 0.65
CA TRP A 201 9.58 -5.62 1.62
C TRP A 201 9.55 -4.23 0.99
N ALA A 202 10.05 -4.06 -0.23
CA ALA A 202 9.90 -2.80 -0.96
C ALA A 202 8.42 -2.47 -1.21
N TYR A 203 7.62 -3.47 -1.57
CA TYR A 203 6.16 -3.34 -1.72
C TYR A 203 5.47 -3.00 -0.39
N ILE A 204 5.84 -3.65 0.71
CA ILE A 204 5.34 -3.33 2.07
C ILE A 204 5.72 -1.89 2.47
N GLY A 205 6.93 -1.45 2.11
CA GLY A 205 7.32 -0.06 2.24
C GLY A 205 6.38 0.88 1.49
N ARG A 206 6.04 0.56 0.23
CA ARG A 206 5.06 1.33 -0.55
C ARG A 206 3.66 1.30 0.08
N MET A 207 3.22 0.15 0.60
CA MET A 207 1.95 -0.02 1.31
C MET A 207 1.84 0.96 2.48
N TYR A 208 2.88 1.09 3.32
CA TYR A 208 2.89 2.03 4.44
C TYR A 208 2.91 3.51 4.05
N HIS A 209 3.27 3.84 2.80
CA HIS A 209 3.16 5.19 2.25
C HIS A 209 1.86 5.43 1.47
N THR A 210 0.99 4.42 1.35
CA THR A 210 -0.25 4.52 0.60
C THR A 210 -1.39 5.00 1.51
N LYS A 211 -1.97 6.18 1.20
CA LYS A 211 -3.05 6.77 2.00
C LYS A 211 -4.27 5.86 2.14
N ALA A 212 -4.69 5.22 1.05
CA ALA A 212 -5.81 4.28 1.09
C ALA A 212 -5.59 3.18 2.14
N PHE A 213 -4.36 2.65 2.23
CA PHE A 213 -4.00 1.66 3.24
C PHE A 213 -3.94 2.27 4.64
N THR A 214 -3.15 3.33 4.85
CA THR A 214 -2.94 3.91 6.19
C THR A 214 -4.24 4.47 6.82
N CYS A 215 -5.14 5.03 6.02
CA CYS A 215 -6.46 5.49 6.50
C CYS A 215 -7.41 4.34 6.82
N SER A 216 -7.28 3.18 6.15
CA SER A 216 -8.16 2.03 6.32
C SER A 216 -7.61 0.95 7.26
N CYS A 217 -6.31 1.00 7.60
CA CYS A 217 -5.65 -0.01 8.43
C CYS A 217 -6.13 0.05 9.90
N PRO A 218 -6.68 -1.05 10.44
CA PRO A 218 -7.05 -1.14 11.86
C PRO A 218 -5.80 -1.11 12.74
N SER A 219 -5.99 -0.85 14.04
CA SER A 219 -4.90 -0.98 15.01
C SER A 219 -4.43 -2.43 15.13
N ASP A 220 -3.17 -2.63 15.53
CA ASP A 220 -2.65 -3.98 15.78
C ASP A 220 -3.48 -4.70 16.86
N ARG A 221 -3.92 -3.93 17.87
CA ARG A 221 -4.81 -4.44 18.92
C ARG A 221 -6.10 -5.00 18.36
N ASP A 222 -6.77 -4.29 17.45
CA ASP A 222 -8.03 -4.73 16.87
C ASP A 222 -7.86 -5.89 15.89
N ILE A 223 -6.72 -5.96 15.20
CA ILE A 223 -6.33 -7.17 14.45
C ILE A 223 -6.26 -8.34 15.42
N LEU A 224 -5.48 -8.24 16.50
CA LEU A 224 -5.31 -9.36 17.43
C LEU A 224 -6.62 -9.74 18.15
N VAL A 225 -7.47 -8.78 18.50
CA VAL A 225 -8.82 -9.06 19.02
C VAL A 225 -9.64 -9.86 18.00
N HIS A 226 -9.57 -9.50 16.72
CA HIS A 226 -10.28 -10.22 15.65
C HIS A 226 -9.85 -11.70 15.56
N TYR A 227 -8.57 -12.02 15.69
CA TYR A 227 -8.10 -13.41 15.72
C TYR A 227 -8.47 -14.11 17.03
N ALA A 228 -8.36 -13.40 18.17
CA ALA A 228 -8.67 -13.92 19.49
C ALA A 228 -10.14 -14.38 19.66
N GLU A 229 -11.06 -13.88 18.83
CA GLU A 229 -12.45 -14.36 18.77
C GLU A 229 -12.53 -15.87 18.48
N LYS A 230 -11.56 -16.44 17.75
CA LYS A 230 -11.54 -17.86 17.34
C LYS A 230 -10.33 -18.62 17.87
N ASP A 231 -9.18 -17.97 17.95
CA ASP A 231 -7.91 -18.60 18.27
C ASP A 231 -7.28 -17.87 19.48
N PRO A 232 -7.28 -18.45 20.70
CA PRO A 232 -6.80 -17.76 21.89
C PRO A 232 -5.36 -17.27 21.76
N LEU A 233 -5.11 -16.00 22.12
CA LEU A 233 -3.77 -15.43 22.10
C LEU A 233 -2.84 -16.08 23.15
N PRO A 234 -1.52 -16.12 22.89
CA PRO A 234 -0.53 -16.45 23.91
C PRO A 234 -0.67 -15.58 25.17
N ARG A 235 -0.49 -16.18 26.34
CA ARG A 235 -0.64 -15.50 27.65
C ARG A 235 0.35 -14.34 27.86
N SER A 236 1.46 -14.33 27.13
CA SER A 236 2.45 -13.25 27.13
C SER A 236 1.90 -11.95 26.55
N ILE A 237 0.88 -12.02 25.69
CA ILE A 237 0.30 -10.86 25.01
C ILE A 237 -0.84 -10.30 25.82
N ARG A 238 -0.72 -9.03 26.21
CA ARG A 238 -1.76 -8.28 26.91
C ARG A 238 -2.31 -7.21 26.00
N LEU A 239 -3.47 -7.46 25.40
CA LEU A 239 -4.15 -6.54 24.47
C LEU A 239 -4.39 -5.15 25.08
N SER A 240 -4.60 -5.06 26.39
CA SER A 240 -4.79 -3.80 27.11
C SER A 240 -3.55 -2.90 27.14
N LEU A 241 -2.37 -3.44 26.83
CA LEU A 241 -1.11 -2.69 26.77
C LEU A 241 -0.79 -2.18 25.36
N LEU A 242 -1.56 -2.61 24.35
CA LEU A 242 -1.38 -2.16 22.97
C LEU A 242 -2.17 -0.87 22.74
N GLY A 243 -1.53 0.11 22.13
CA GLY A 243 -2.14 1.38 21.76
C GLY A 243 -2.94 1.29 20.46
N PRO A 244 -3.43 2.44 19.95
CA PRO A 244 -4.19 2.52 18.70
C PRO A 244 -3.31 2.46 17.44
N GLU A 245 -1.99 2.43 17.58
CA GLU A 245 -1.05 2.32 16.47
C GLU A 245 -1.15 0.99 15.72
N PHE A 246 -0.63 1.00 14.49
CA PHE A 246 -0.43 -0.21 13.70
C PHE A 246 1.05 -0.36 13.34
N LEU A 247 1.51 -1.60 13.22
CA LEU A 247 2.86 -1.92 12.81
C LEU A 247 3.15 -1.39 11.40
N CYS A 248 4.09 -0.46 11.28
CA CYS A 248 4.53 0.10 10.01
C CYS A 248 6.06 0.10 9.82
N GLU A 249 6.79 -0.55 10.73
CA GLU A 249 8.26 -0.60 10.68
C GLU A 249 8.75 -1.59 9.64
N LEU A 250 9.81 -1.21 8.91
CA LEU A 250 10.55 -2.08 7.99
C LEU A 250 11.81 -2.63 8.68
N PRO A 251 12.30 -3.82 8.29
CA PRO A 251 13.57 -4.35 8.80
C PRO A 251 14.73 -3.36 8.60
N ALA A 252 15.54 -3.15 9.63
CA ALA A 252 16.61 -2.15 9.62
C ALA A 252 17.69 -2.44 8.55
N THR A 253 17.89 -3.71 8.21
CA THR A 253 18.80 -4.19 7.15
C THR A 253 18.41 -3.64 5.77
N LEU A 254 17.12 -3.42 5.53
CA LEU A 254 16.58 -2.96 4.24
C LEU A 254 16.55 -1.43 4.10
N ALA A 255 16.56 -0.69 5.21
CA ALA A 255 16.74 0.76 5.18
C ALA A 255 18.09 1.15 4.56
N LYS A 256 19.12 0.31 4.75
CA LYS A 256 20.44 0.45 4.11
C LYS A 256 20.44 -0.03 2.65
N SER A 257 19.79 -1.17 2.36
CA SER A 257 19.78 -1.74 1.00
C SER A 257 18.96 -0.92 0.00
N SER A 258 17.93 -0.20 0.46
CA SER A 258 17.13 0.71 -0.38
C SER A 258 17.93 1.91 -0.87
N ILE A 259 18.86 2.43 -0.06
CA ILE A 259 19.81 3.48 -0.47
C ILE A 259 20.80 2.92 -1.48
N VAL A 260 21.39 1.74 -1.21
CA VAL A 260 22.31 1.08 -2.15
C VAL A 260 21.63 0.75 -3.48
N ASN A 261 20.38 0.28 -3.47
CA ASN A 261 19.61 -0.03 -4.68
C ASN A 261 19.19 1.24 -5.44
N ALA A 262 18.81 2.32 -4.74
CA ALA A 262 18.60 3.63 -5.35
C ALA A 262 19.88 4.14 -6.01
N MET A 263 21.03 4.01 -5.36
CA MET A 263 22.35 4.35 -5.90
C MET A 263 22.78 3.46 -7.07
N ARG A 264 22.41 2.16 -7.08
CA ARG A 264 22.65 1.27 -8.23
C ARG A 264 21.76 1.61 -9.43
N ARG A 265 20.48 1.92 -9.23
CA ARG A 265 19.58 2.44 -10.28
C ARG A 265 20.10 3.76 -10.85
N PHE A 266 20.57 4.64 -9.97
CA PHE A 266 21.24 5.89 -10.33
C PHE A 266 22.46 5.65 -11.23
N SER A 267 23.27 4.63 -10.91
CA SER A 267 24.46 4.25 -11.70
C SER A 267 24.10 3.81 -13.12
N VAL A 268 23.08 2.96 -13.28
CA VAL A 268 22.65 2.46 -14.59
C VAL A 268 22.04 3.58 -15.44
N MET A 269 21.18 4.43 -14.85
CA MET A 269 20.58 5.56 -15.57
C MET A 269 21.60 6.62 -15.98
N ILE A 270 22.62 6.90 -15.17
CA ILE A 270 23.72 7.78 -15.57
C ILE A 270 24.43 7.21 -16.78
N ILE A 271 24.74 5.91 -16.79
CA ILE A 271 25.39 5.26 -17.94
C ILE A 271 24.53 5.39 -19.20
N ASP A 272 23.22 5.22 -19.09
CA ASP A 272 22.31 5.32 -20.24
C ASP A 272 22.13 6.77 -20.71
N VAL A 273 22.07 7.75 -19.80
CA VAL A 273 22.10 9.18 -20.12
C VAL A 273 23.43 9.55 -20.79
N PHE A 274 24.56 9.03 -20.32
CA PHE A 274 25.88 9.26 -20.90
C PHE A 274 25.99 8.68 -22.32
N LYS A 275 25.46 7.47 -22.54
CA LYS A 275 25.36 6.84 -23.87
C LYS A 275 24.45 7.64 -24.80
N ALA A 276 23.32 8.16 -24.31
CA ALA A 276 22.37 8.93 -25.11
C ALA A 276 22.84 10.35 -25.45
N THR A 277 23.70 10.94 -24.62
CA THR A 277 24.19 12.33 -24.76
C THR A 277 25.61 12.45 -25.32
N ALA A 278 26.21 11.33 -25.74
CA ALA A 278 27.54 11.26 -26.37
C ALA A 278 27.68 12.12 -27.64
N HIS A 279 26.58 12.68 -28.15
CA HIS A 279 26.58 13.69 -29.19
C HIS A 279 26.03 15.04 -28.64
N ASN A 280 26.94 15.95 -28.29
CA ASN A 280 26.74 17.40 -28.10
C ASN A 280 26.09 17.96 -26.81
N CYS A 281 26.08 17.26 -25.68
CA CYS A 281 25.71 17.92 -24.40
C CYS A 281 26.93 18.44 -23.62
N THR A 282 26.89 19.71 -23.20
CA THR A 282 27.89 20.24 -22.26
C THR A 282 27.68 19.63 -20.88
N MET A 283 28.76 19.30 -20.18
CA MET A 283 28.76 18.68 -18.84
C MET A 283 27.84 19.40 -17.82
N LEU A 284 27.68 20.72 -17.97
CA LEU A 284 26.79 21.57 -17.17
C LEU A 284 25.29 21.30 -17.39
N ALA A 285 24.87 20.95 -18.61
CA ALA A 285 23.47 20.60 -18.90
C ALA A 285 23.10 19.24 -18.31
N LEU A 286 24.05 18.29 -18.35
CA LEU A 286 23.89 16.97 -17.74
C LEU A 286 23.72 17.09 -16.21
N LEU A 287 24.57 17.88 -15.56
CA LEU A 287 24.51 18.11 -14.11
C LEU A 287 23.20 18.76 -13.66
N ARG A 288 22.70 19.77 -14.37
CA ARG A 288 21.38 20.39 -14.05
C ARG A 288 20.22 19.43 -14.26
N HIS A 289 20.30 18.57 -15.27
CA HIS A 289 19.27 17.57 -15.52
C HIS A 289 19.27 16.49 -14.43
N LEU A 290 20.45 16.05 -13.98
CA LEU A 290 20.59 15.15 -12.84
C LEU A 290 20.08 15.80 -11.54
N GLU A 291 20.40 17.08 -11.28
CA GLU A 291 19.90 17.81 -10.11
C GLU A 291 18.36 17.98 -10.12
N GLN A 292 17.76 18.35 -11.26
CA GLN A 292 16.31 18.52 -11.37
C GLN A 292 15.55 17.19 -11.25
N THR A 293 16.10 16.12 -11.79
CA THR A 293 15.44 14.82 -11.83
C THR A 293 15.55 14.09 -10.49
N PHE A 294 16.71 14.20 -9.81
CA PHE A 294 17.02 13.35 -8.64
C PHE A 294 17.22 14.11 -7.33
N GLY A 295 17.32 15.44 -7.37
CA GLY A 295 17.53 16.25 -6.16
C GLY A 295 16.42 16.09 -5.13
N LYS A 296 15.18 15.78 -5.55
CA LYS A 296 14.05 15.54 -4.63
C LYS A 296 14.07 14.15 -3.98
N GLU A 297 14.57 13.14 -4.69
CA GLU A 297 14.63 11.76 -4.20
C GLU A 297 15.77 11.61 -3.19
N LEU A 298 16.96 12.12 -3.50
CA LEU A 298 18.11 12.10 -2.58
C LEU A 298 17.93 13.01 -1.36
N ALA A 299 17.21 14.13 -1.50
CA ALA A 299 16.91 15.04 -0.37
C ALA A 299 15.96 14.43 0.68
N SER A 300 15.32 13.30 0.38
CA SER A 300 14.48 12.57 1.33
C SER A 300 15.27 11.70 2.32
N TYR A 301 16.56 11.48 2.06
CA TYR A 301 17.45 10.67 2.90
C TYR A 301 18.37 11.54 3.76
N LYS A 302 18.78 11.06 4.95
CA LYS A 302 19.70 11.82 5.82
C LYS A 302 21.11 11.77 5.24
N PRO A 303 21.90 12.87 5.34
CA PRO A 303 23.26 12.92 4.82
C PRO A 303 24.21 11.83 5.33
N ALA A 304 24.03 11.36 6.58
CA ALA A 304 24.82 10.28 7.16
C ALA A 304 24.57 8.93 6.46
N ASP A 305 23.32 8.65 6.10
CA ASP A 305 22.92 7.39 5.46
C ASP A 305 23.39 7.33 3.99
N LEU A 306 23.51 8.48 3.32
CA LEU A 306 24.17 8.57 2.01
C LEU A 306 25.68 8.33 2.11
N MET A 307 26.35 8.86 3.14
CA MET A 307 27.81 8.77 3.30
C MET A 307 28.27 7.32 3.50
N ASP A 308 27.57 6.55 4.34
CA ASP A 308 27.88 5.13 4.57
C ASP A 308 27.71 4.27 3.30
N CYS A 309 26.87 4.67 2.35
CA CYS A 309 26.61 3.90 1.13
C CYS A 309 27.60 4.17 -0.01
N VAL A 310 28.34 5.29 0.01
CA VAL A 310 29.31 5.64 -1.05
C VAL A 310 30.48 4.64 -1.07
N ASP A 311 30.89 4.13 0.10
CA ASP A 311 32.03 3.23 0.23
C ASP A 311 31.75 1.81 -0.30
N ASP A 312 30.47 1.45 -0.53
CA ASP A 312 30.03 0.13 -1.00
C ASP A 312 29.79 0.04 -2.53
N VAL A 313 29.93 1.14 -3.28
CA VAL A 313 29.66 1.17 -4.73
C VAL A 313 30.96 1.02 -5.55
N ASN A 314 31.16 -0.19 -6.09
CA ASN A 314 32.40 -0.64 -6.72
C ASN A 314 32.58 -0.22 -8.21
N SER A 315 32.21 1.02 -8.58
CA SER A 315 32.35 1.52 -9.96
C SER A 315 32.95 2.93 -9.97
N ASP A 316 34.15 3.08 -10.57
CA ASP A 316 34.92 4.33 -10.65
C ASP A 316 34.11 5.52 -11.19
N VAL A 317 33.16 5.27 -12.08
CA VAL A 317 32.27 6.29 -12.67
C VAL A 317 31.29 6.84 -11.64
N VAL A 318 30.78 5.97 -10.76
CA VAL A 318 29.77 6.31 -9.75
C VAL A 318 30.42 7.05 -8.58
N VAL A 319 31.62 6.64 -8.18
CA VAL A 319 32.44 7.35 -7.17
C VAL A 319 32.72 8.78 -7.62
N HIS A 320 33.03 9.00 -8.90
CA HIS A 320 33.26 10.34 -9.45
C HIS A 320 32.01 11.22 -9.42
N VAL A 321 30.84 10.71 -9.85
CA VAL A 321 29.59 11.48 -9.83
C VAL A 321 29.13 11.77 -8.39
N LEU A 322 29.25 10.80 -7.48
CA LEU A 322 28.91 11.00 -6.06
C LEU A 322 29.88 11.98 -5.37
N CYS A 323 31.16 11.99 -5.73
CA CYS A 323 32.12 13.00 -5.27
C CYS A 323 31.79 14.41 -5.78
N ASP A 324 31.26 14.55 -6.98
CA ASP A 324 30.85 15.86 -7.52
C ASP A 324 29.51 16.33 -6.94
N VAL A 325 28.57 15.42 -6.65
CA VAL A 325 27.38 15.72 -5.83
C VAL A 325 27.77 16.12 -4.39
N LYS A 326 28.77 15.46 -3.81
CA LYS A 326 29.36 15.81 -2.49
C LYS A 326 29.93 17.22 -2.49
N LYS A 327 30.59 17.65 -3.57
CA LYS A 327 31.04 19.05 -3.73
C LYS A 327 29.86 20.01 -3.90
N ALA A 328 28.87 19.68 -4.73
CA ALA A 328 27.70 20.53 -4.96
C ALA A 328 26.91 20.80 -3.66
N LEU A 329 26.71 19.77 -2.83
CA LEU A 329 26.02 19.87 -1.54
C LEU A 329 26.83 20.66 -0.48
N HIS A 330 28.17 20.60 -0.51
CA HIS A 330 29.01 21.43 0.36
C HIS A 330 29.00 22.92 -0.02
N PHE A 331 28.85 23.24 -1.31
CA PHE A 331 28.89 24.62 -1.81
C PHE A 331 27.51 25.29 -1.94
N GLY A 332 26.40 24.55 -1.78
CA GLY A 332 25.03 25.07 -1.87
C GLY A 332 24.58 26.00 -0.73
N GLY A 333 25.40 26.20 0.30
CA GLY A 333 25.06 27.03 1.47
C GLY A 333 25.35 28.52 1.36
N LYS A 334 26.03 29.00 0.30
CA LYS A 334 26.33 30.44 0.13
C LYS A 334 26.35 30.86 -1.34
N ARG A 335 25.23 31.41 -1.82
CA ARG A 335 25.28 32.54 -2.75
C ARG A 335 24.35 33.63 -2.25
N HIS A 336 24.98 34.60 -1.58
CA HIS A 336 24.44 35.93 -1.37
C HIS A 336 24.10 36.58 -2.72
N LEU A 337 23.02 37.36 -2.72
CA LEU A 337 22.81 38.47 -3.63
C LEU A 337 24.10 39.29 -3.78
N LEU A 338 24.56 39.43 -5.02
CA LEU A 338 24.94 40.68 -5.67
C LEU A 338 25.13 40.42 -7.17
#